data_AF-A0A7C8MDQ1-F1
#
_entry.id   AF-A0A7C8MDQ1-F1
#
_cell.length_a   1.000
_cell.length_b   1.000
_cell.length_c   1.000
_cell.angle_alpha   90.00
_cell.angle_beta   90.00
_cell.angle_gamma   90.00
#
_symmetry.space_group_name_H-M   'P 1'
#
loop_
_entity.id
_entity.type
_entity.pdbx_description
1 polymer ?
#
loop_
_entity_poly.entity_id
_entity_poly.type
_entity_poly.pdbx_seq_one_letter_code
_entity_poly.pdbx_strand_id
1 'polypeptide(L)'
;MHTSISATLVVLAHFIPSAVLAIPKVTVSPLSNGCSAYPGYSNTTGQAGPWTVVADSTGSSIDGLKISAESFTDDGVNRWGFVTLPKGSPNVANITLRCANSTLQASLPDWVDLSIASEENWQSSFSWNISPAVPVQPYAHYINGQKQAGVFLGAGNSTTWNFKYNWGGVVGEYYLLRLADATMTKTARGTLRKRQDFPVLDDRDWVGFLKVVE
;
A
#
# COMPACT_ATOMS: atom_id res chain seq x y z
N MET A 1 -22.45 -62.43 -43.23
CA MET A 1 -23.34 -61.58 -42.40
C MET A 1 -22.46 -60.72 -41.53
N HIS A 2 -22.29 -59.44 -41.87
CA HIS A 2 -21.56 -58.46 -41.05
C HIS A 2 -22.53 -57.33 -40.72
N THR A 3 -22.95 -57.26 -39.46
CA THR A 3 -23.77 -56.18 -38.91
C THR A 3 -22.84 -55.10 -38.35
N SER A 4 -22.87 -53.91 -38.95
CA SER A 4 -22.18 -52.72 -38.46
C SER A 4 -23.17 -51.87 -37.64
N ILE A 5 -22.85 -51.62 -36.37
CA ILE A 5 -23.65 -50.76 -35.48
C ILE A 5 -22.90 -49.43 -35.36
N SER A 6 -23.52 -48.36 -35.84
CA SER A 6 -23.00 -46.99 -35.74
C SER A 6 -23.59 -46.33 -34.49
N ALA A 7 -22.75 -46.00 -33.51
CA ALA A 7 -23.15 -45.29 -32.30
C ALA A 7 -22.86 -43.79 -32.45
N THR A 8 -23.90 -42.97 -32.44
CA THR A 8 -23.79 -41.51 -32.53
C THR A 8 -23.57 -40.93 -31.12
N LEU A 9 -22.39 -40.37 -30.88
CA LEU A 9 -22.03 -39.71 -29.63
C LEU A 9 -22.53 -38.26 -29.63
N VAL A 10 -23.49 -37.93 -28.76
CA VAL A 10 -23.97 -36.55 -28.58
C VAL A 10 -23.14 -35.88 -27.48
N VAL A 11 -22.26 -34.95 -27.84
CA VAL A 11 -21.46 -34.16 -26.89
C VAL A 11 -22.26 -32.91 -26.49
N LEU A 12 -22.80 -32.92 -25.28
CA LEU A 12 -23.56 -31.80 -24.71
C LEU A 12 -22.59 -30.79 -24.05
N ALA A 13 -22.17 -29.78 -24.81
CA ALA A 13 -21.30 -28.70 -24.34
C ALA A 13 -22.02 -27.84 -23.29
N HIS A 14 -21.71 -28.08 -22.01
CA HIS A 14 -22.12 -27.22 -20.90
C HIS A 14 -21.27 -25.94 -20.90
N PHE A 15 -21.84 -24.85 -21.42
CA PHE A 15 -21.32 -23.51 -21.21
C PHE A 15 -21.49 -23.16 -19.73
N ILE A 16 -20.42 -23.30 -18.93
CA ILE A 16 -20.38 -22.76 -17.57
C ILE A 16 -20.19 -21.24 -17.72
N PRO A 17 -21.18 -20.40 -17.37
CA PRO A 17 -20.98 -18.96 -17.37
C PRO A 17 -19.90 -18.63 -16.35
N SER A 18 -18.82 -17.99 -16.80
CA SER A 18 -17.81 -17.42 -15.93
C SER A 18 -18.47 -16.33 -15.09
N ALA A 19 -18.80 -16.64 -13.83
CA ALA A 19 -19.27 -15.66 -12.88
C ALA A 19 -18.13 -14.66 -12.63
N VAL A 20 -18.27 -13.45 -13.15
CA VAL A 20 -17.41 -12.33 -12.79
C VAL A 20 -17.72 -12.00 -11.33
N LEU A 21 -16.86 -12.46 -10.41
CA LEU A 21 -16.95 -12.07 -9.01
C LEU A 21 -16.61 -10.58 -8.93
N ALA A 22 -17.62 -9.76 -8.65
CA ALA A 22 -17.38 -8.36 -8.33
C ALA A 22 -16.46 -8.28 -7.11
N ILE A 23 -15.38 -7.51 -7.21
CA ILE A 23 -14.46 -7.27 -6.09
C ILE A 23 -15.29 -6.66 -4.94
N PRO A 24 -15.28 -7.26 -3.73
CA PRO A 24 -16.11 -6.79 -2.63
C PRO A 24 -15.77 -5.33 -2.29
N LYS A 25 -16.79 -4.49 -2.13
CA LYS A 25 -16.63 -3.09 -1.76
C LYS A 25 -16.05 -2.99 -0.34
N VAL A 26 -14.84 -2.46 -0.24
CA VAL A 26 -14.20 -2.13 1.05
C VAL A 26 -14.70 -0.77 1.54
N THR A 27 -15.16 -0.72 2.78
CA THR A 27 -15.44 0.54 3.48
C THR A 27 -14.39 0.77 4.56
N VAL A 28 -13.87 1.98 4.64
CA VAL A 28 -12.81 2.36 5.60
C VAL A 28 -13.40 3.17 6.74
N SER A 29 -12.91 2.95 7.95
CA SER A 29 -13.21 3.77 9.13
C SER A 29 -11.91 4.22 9.77
N PRO A 30 -11.69 5.52 10.00
CA PRO A 30 -10.51 5.98 10.73
C PRO A 30 -10.51 5.38 12.13
N LEU A 31 -9.34 4.99 12.60
CA LEU A 31 -9.11 4.61 14.00
C LEU A 31 -8.73 5.85 14.81
N SER A 32 -8.65 5.71 16.14
CA SER A 32 -8.22 6.81 17.01
C SER A 32 -6.87 7.35 16.55
N ASN A 33 -6.75 8.68 16.48
CA ASN A 33 -5.46 9.31 16.25
C ASN A 33 -4.50 8.95 17.40
N GLY A 34 -3.25 8.61 17.06
CA GLY A 34 -2.22 8.23 18.02
C GLY A 34 -1.88 6.74 18.04
N CYS A 35 -0.96 6.37 18.93
CA CYS A 35 -0.33 5.05 18.88
C CYS A 35 -1.19 3.90 19.43
N SER A 36 -2.25 4.20 20.18
CA SER A 36 -3.17 3.18 20.72
C SER A 36 -3.99 2.45 19.66
N ALA A 37 -4.06 3.00 18.43
CA ALA A 37 -4.71 2.34 17.30
C ALA A 37 -3.88 1.20 16.69
N TYR A 38 -2.59 1.10 17.03
CA TYR A 38 -1.67 0.12 16.46
C TYR A 38 -1.44 -1.08 17.41
N PRO A 39 -1.10 -2.26 16.86
CA PRO A 39 -0.76 -3.43 17.67
C PRO A 39 0.49 -3.18 18.52
N GLY A 40 0.57 -3.89 19.65
CA GLY A 40 1.70 -3.76 20.59
C GLY A 40 1.77 -2.41 21.31
N TYR A 41 0.67 -1.64 21.39
CA TYR A 41 0.66 -0.38 22.14
C TYR A 41 0.97 -0.58 23.63
N SER A 42 1.89 0.22 24.16
CA SER A 42 2.21 0.30 25.58
C SER A 42 1.82 1.66 26.14
N ASN A 43 0.96 1.65 27.16
CA ASN A 43 0.54 2.87 27.84
C ASN A 43 1.68 3.52 28.65
N THR A 44 2.73 2.76 28.99
CA THR A 44 3.89 3.27 29.74
C THR A 44 4.79 4.14 28.88
N THR A 45 5.01 3.74 27.63
CA THR A 45 5.89 4.47 26.69
C THR A 45 5.11 5.38 25.75
N GLY A 46 3.80 5.17 25.59
CA GLY A 46 2.98 5.84 24.59
C GLY A 46 3.32 5.40 23.16
N GLN A 47 3.99 4.25 22.99
CA GLN A 47 4.48 3.75 21.72
C GLN A 47 3.79 2.43 21.33
N ALA A 48 3.80 2.11 20.05
CA ALA A 48 3.33 0.84 19.51
C ALA A 48 4.33 0.27 18.50
N GLY A 49 4.39 -1.06 18.41
CA GLY A 49 5.41 -1.80 17.65
C GLY A 49 6.62 -2.22 18.49
N PRO A 50 7.71 -2.66 17.85
CA PRO A 50 7.97 -2.64 16.40
C PRO A 50 7.11 -3.60 15.58
N TRP A 51 6.88 -3.26 14.31
CA TRP A 51 6.17 -4.09 13.32
C TRP A 51 6.63 -3.76 11.90
N THR A 52 6.10 -4.44 10.88
CA THR A 52 6.30 -4.08 9.47
C THR A 52 4.96 -3.92 8.75
N VAL A 53 5.02 -3.50 7.49
CA VAL A 53 3.84 -3.37 6.62
C VAL A 53 4.02 -4.28 5.43
N VAL A 54 2.91 -4.87 5.00
CA VAL A 54 2.87 -5.65 3.77
C VAL A 54 1.86 -5.08 2.78
N ALA A 55 2.11 -5.32 1.48
CA ALA A 55 1.05 -5.26 0.49
C ALA A 55 -0.01 -6.32 0.79
N ASP A 56 -1.27 -5.94 0.68
CA ASP A 56 -2.42 -6.81 0.97
C ASP A 56 -3.53 -6.57 -0.04
N SER A 57 -4.23 -7.65 -0.41
CA SER A 57 -5.39 -7.65 -1.30
C SER A 57 -5.15 -6.99 -2.66
N THR A 58 -3.95 -7.16 -3.22
CA THR A 58 -3.64 -6.77 -4.60
C THR A 58 -4.10 -7.82 -5.61
N GLY A 59 -4.35 -9.05 -5.16
CA GLY A 59 -4.74 -10.18 -6.02
C GLY A 59 -3.59 -10.64 -6.91
N SER A 60 -2.35 -10.41 -6.48
CA SER A 60 -1.14 -10.59 -7.28
C SER A 60 0.00 -11.19 -6.48
N SER A 61 1.14 -11.40 -7.15
CA SER A 61 2.36 -11.91 -6.51
C SER A 61 3.01 -10.95 -5.53
N ILE A 62 2.55 -9.69 -5.42
CA ILE A 62 3.13 -8.74 -4.46
C ILE A 62 2.46 -8.77 -3.09
N ASP A 63 1.35 -9.50 -2.92
CA ASP A 63 0.71 -9.69 -1.62
C ASP A 63 1.66 -10.37 -0.63
N GLY A 64 1.76 -9.81 0.58
CA GLY A 64 2.67 -10.26 1.63
C GLY A 64 4.11 -9.73 1.51
N LEU A 65 4.47 -9.03 0.42
CA LEU A 65 5.78 -8.37 0.34
C LEU A 65 5.88 -7.29 1.41
N LYS A 66 7.00 -7.30 2.13
CA LYS A 66 7.30 -6.34 3.19
C LYS A 66 7.89 -5.06 2.61
N ILE A 67 7.58 -3.95 3.27
CA ILE A 67 8.12 -2.65 2.87
C ILE A 67 9.62 -2.52 3.10
N SER A 68 10.23 -1.71 2.25
CA SER A 68 11.61 -1.27 2.32
C SER A 68 11.67 0.26 2.15
N ALA A 69 12.87 0.81 1.98
CA ALA A 69 13.11 2.23 1.80
C ALA A 69 14.13 2.48 0.69
N GLU A 70 13.88 3.50 -0.12
CA GLU A 70 14.83 4.09 -1.06
C GLU A 70 15.22 5.48 -0.55
N SER A 71 16.50 5.67 -0.22
CA SER A 71 17.01 6.90 0.38
C SER A 71 17.86 7.72 -0.61
N PHE A 72 17.65 9.02 -0.62
CA PHE A 72 18.41 10.01 -1.39
C PHE A 72 19.10 10.99 -0.47
N THR A 73 20.21 11.57 -0.94
CA THR A 73 20.94 12.61 -0.24
C THR A 73 21.73 13.45 -1.23
N ASP A 74 21.74 14.76 -1.03
CA ASP A 74 22.50 15.69 -1.88
C ASP A 74 23.90 15.98 -1.31
N ASP A 75 24.11 15.74 -0.02
CA ASP A 75 25.33 16.10 0.74
C ASP A 75 25.86 14.98 1.64
N GLY A 76 25.25 13.80 1.62
CA GLY A 76 25.58 12.66 2.47
C GLY A 76 24.98 12.70 3.87
N VAL A 77 24.37 13.83 4.26
CA VAL A 77 23.87 14.11 5.62
C VAL A 77 22.34 14.26 5.62
N ASN A 78 21.82 15.14 4.77
CA ASN A 78 20.39 15.35 4.61
C ASN A 78 19.81 14.19 3.78
N ARG A 79 19.03 13.34 4.45
CA ARG A 79 18.41 12.17 3.83
C ARG A 79 16.91 12.32 3.74
N TRP A 80 16.37 12.02 2.58
CA TRP A 80 14.94 11.98 2.28
C TRP A 80 14.66 10.76 1.40
N GLY A 81 13.40 10.38 1.23
CA GLY A 81 13.10 9.27 0.33
C GLY A 81 11.72 8.67 0.46
N PHE A 82 11.59 7.45 -0.07
CA PHE A 82 10.32 6.76 -0.23
C PHE A 82 10.31 5.42 0.48
N VAL A 83 9.17 5.10 1.09
CA VAL A 83 8.85 3.72 1.47
C VAL A 83 8.44 2.97 0.21
N THR A 84 9.05 1.81 -0.01
CA THR A 84 8.93 1.03 -1.25
C THR A 84 8.52 -0.41 -0.96
N LEU A 85 8.18 -1.17 -2.00
CA LEU A 85 8.21 -2.64 -1.95
C LEU A 85 9.33 -3.12 -2.87
N PRO A 86 10.27 -3.94 -2.43
CA PRO A 86 11.33 -4.45 -3.29
C PRO A 86 10.75 -5.39 -4.35
N LYS A 87 11.27 -5.32 -5.59
CA LYS A 87 10.95 -6.26 -6.66
C LYS A 87 12.22 -7.03 -7.02
N GLY A 88 12.24 -8.34 -6.74
CA GLY A 88 13.27 -9.25 -7.24
C GLY A 88 14.70 -9.10 -6.68
N SER A 89 15.03 -8.02 -5.96
CA SER A 89 16.35 -7.82 -5.38
C SER A 89 16.43 -8.42 -3.97
N PRO A 90 17.20 -9.50 -3.75
CA PRO A 90 17.31 -10.17 -2.45
C PRO A 90 18.07 -9.35 -1.39
N ASN A 91 18.69 -8.23 -1.80
CA ASN A 91 19.58 -7.44 -0.94
C ASN A 91 18.95 -6.18 -0.36
N VAL A 92 17.67 -5.90 -0.65
CA VAL A 92 17.00 -4.72 -0.09
C VAL A 92 16.40 -5.10 1.27
N ALA A 93 16.95 -4.54 2.34
CA ALA A 93 16.49 -4.82 3.69
C ALA A 93 15.08 -4.27 3.90
N ASN A 94 14.21 -5.06 4.53
CA ASN A 94 12.92 -4.57 4.99
C ASN A 94 13.12 -3.57 6.12
N ILE A 95 12.26 -2.56 6.19
CA ILE A 95 12.28 -1.58 7.28
C ILE A 95 11.27 -1.95 8.36
N THR A 96 11.64 -1.61 9.60
CA THR A 96 10.79 -1.76 10.78
C THR A 96 10.09 -0.43 11.05
N LEU A 97 8.80 -0.48 11.33
CA LEU A 97 8.02 0.69 11.74
C LEU A 97 7.66 0.63 13.22
N ARG A 98 7.36 1.80 13.78
CA ARG A 98 6.71 1.97 15.09
C ARG A 98 5.76 3.17 15.03
N CYS A 99 4.90 3.30 16.02
CA CYS A 99 4.30 4.58 16.34
C CYS A 99 4.93 5.15 17.61
N ALA A 100 5.37 6.41 17.56
CA ALA A 100 5.82 7.16 18.73
C ALA A 100 5.43 8.63 18.57
N ASN A 101 5.18 9.33 19.68
CA ASN A 101 4.76 10.74 19.65
C ASN A 101 3.52 11.02 18.78
N SER A 102 2.61 10.03 18.68
CA SER A 102 1.44 10.06 17.77
C SER A 102 1.76 10.10 16.27
N THR A 103 3.00 9.80 15.89
CA THR A 103 3.46 9.76 14.50
C THR A 103 3.94 8.37 14.13
N LEU A 104 3.66 7.96 12.90
CA LEU A 104 4.22 6.73 12.33
C LEU A 104 5.69 6.97 11.98
N GLN A 105 6.58 6.09 12.41
CA GLN A 105 8.02 6.22 12.22
C GLN A 105 8.62 4.97 11.58
N ALA A 106 9.66 5.14 10.76
CA ALA A 106 10.50 4.06 10.26
C ALA A 106 11.87 4.05 10.95
N SER A 107 12.37 2.85 11.25
CA SER A 107 13.76 2.62 11.65
C SER A 107 14.60 2.57 10.38
N LEU A 108 15.19 3.72 10.05
CA LEU A 108 16.31 3.81 9.13
C LEU A 108 17.59 3.84 10.00
N PRO A 109 18.70 4.49 9.62
CA PRO A 109 19.80 4.72 10.58
C PRO A 109 19.32 5.41 11.87
N ASP A 110 18.28 6.24 11.77
CA ASP A 110 17.54 6.84 12.88
C ASP A 110 16.03 6.59 12.69
N TRP A 111 15.25 6.87 13.75
CA TRP A 111 13.79 6.89 13.63
C TRP A 111 13.34 8.18 12.95
N VAL A 112 12.73 8.04 11.77
CA VAL A 112 12.22 9.17 10.99
C VAL A 112 10.70 9.13 10.91
N ASP A 113 10.09 10.31 10.97
CA ASP A 113 8.64 10.45 10.80
C ASP A 113 8.25 10.18 9.34
N LEU A 114 7.26 9.32 9.17
CA LEU A 114 6.70 9.00 7.87
C LEU A 114 5.48 9.86 7.57
N SER A 115 5.36 10.22 6.30
CA SER A 115 4.30 11.08 5.78
C SER A 115 3.95 10.71 4.35
N ILE A 116 2.89 11.30 3.83
CA ILE A 116 2.49 11.18 2.44
C ILE A 116 2.76 12.52 1.76
N ALA A 117 3.72 12.54 0.83
CA ALA A 117 4.12 13.75 0.14
C ALA A 117 2.92 14.34 -0.63
N SER A 118 2.60 15.61 -0.36
CA SER A 118 1.51 16.33 -1.01
C SER A 118 1.99 17.16 -2.21
N GLU A 119 3.28 17.16 -2.51
CA GLU A 119 3.81 17.85 -3.67
C GLU A 119 3.55 17.07 -4.97
N GLU A 120 3.26 17.79 -6.04
CA GLU A 120 2.89 17.21 -7.35
C GLU A 120 3.99 16.31 -7.92
N ASN A 121 5.26 16.66 -7.73
CA ASN A 121 6.40 15.87 -8.19
C ASN A 121 6.47 14.49 -7.50
N TRP A 122 5.92 14.39 -6.29
CA TRP A 122 6.01 13.22 -5.44
C TRP A 122 4.69 12.45 -5.33
N GLN A 123 3.62 12.92 -5.98
CA GLN A 123 2.44 12.15 -6.38
C GLN A 123 1.83 11.28 -5.25
N SER A 124 1.64 11.85 -4.07
CA SER A 124 1.08 11.12 -2.91
C SER A 124 1.90 9.91 -2.47
N SER A 125 3.22 9.96 -2.67
CA SER A 125 4.12 8.87 -2.28
C SER A 125 4.27 8.76 -0.77
N PHE A 126 4.40 7.53 -0.28
CA PHE A 126 4.77 7.25 1.09
C PHE A 126 6.25 7.58 1.30
N SER A 127 6.57 8.50 2.20
CA SER A 127 7.87 9.17 2.25
C SER A 127 8.30 9.57 3.65
N TRP A 128 9.54 10.06 3.78
CA TRP A 128 10.03 10.81 4.94
C TRP A 128 10.85 12.01 4.47
N ASN A 129 10.90 13.07 5.29
CA ASN A 129 11.62 14.32 5.01
C ASN A 129 11.31 14.97 3.65
N ILE A 130 10.11 14.72 3.11
CA ILE A 130 9.56 15.40 1.93
C ILE A 130 8.43 16.30 2.40
N SER A 131 8.45 17.57 1.97
CA SER A 131 7.48 18.60 2.33
C SER A 131 7.01 19.31 1.07
N PRO A 132 5.75 19.75 0.98
CA PRO A 132 4.67 19.56 1.96
C PRO A 132 4.21 18.10 1.99
N ALA A 133 3.66 17.68 3.13
CA ALA A 133 3.14 16.32 3.33
C ALA A 133 2.00 16.28 4.35
N VAL A 134 1.23 15.18 4.31
CA VAL A 134 0.17 14.87 5.28
C VAL A 134 0.55 13.65 6.12
N PRO A 135 0.12 13.56 7.39
CA PRO A 135 0.43 12.42 8.24
C PRO A 135 -0.29 11.16 7.77
N VAL A 136 0.37 10.00 7.97
CA VAL A 136 -0.25 8.69 7.76
C VAL A 136 -1.15 8.36 8.94
N GLN A 137 -2.33 7.84 8.65
CA GLN A 137 -3.38 7.54 9.62
C GLN A 137 -3.75 6.06 9.61
N PRO A 138 -4.09 5.49 10.78
CA PRO A 138 -4.57 4.12 10.89
C PRO A 138 -6.07 4.02 10.58
N TYR A 139 -6.45 2.95 9.88
CA TYR A 139 -7.83 2.65 9.51
C TYR A 139 -8.19 1.20 9.82
N ALA A 140 -9.47 0.97 10.10
CA ALA A 140 -10.10 -0.34 10.03
C ALA A 140 -10.81 -0.49 8.68
N HIS A 141 -10.72 -1.69 8.09
CA HIS A 141 -11.49 -2.06 6.91
C HIS A 141 -12.73 -2.86 7.29
N TYR A 142 -13.78 -2.71 6.51
CA TYR A 142 -14.99 -3.54 6.58
C TYR A 142 -15.37 -4.01 5.19
N ILE A 143 -15.78 -5.28 5.10
CA ILE A 143 -16.32 -5.89 3.89
C ILE A 143 -17.69 -6.44 4.25
N ASN A 144 -18.72 -5.99 3.54
CA ASN A 144 -20.12 -6.37 3.82
C ASN A 144 -20.50 -6.12 5.30
N GLY A 145 -20.02 -5.02 5.88
CA GLY A 145 -20.25 -4.66 7.28
C GLY A 145 -19.40 -5.43 8.31
N GLN A 146 -18.63 -6.43 7.89
CA GLN A 146 -17.76 -7.21 8.78
C GLN A 146 -16.36 -6.58 8.86
N LYS A 147 -15.88 -6.32 10.08
CA LYS A 147 -14.54 -5.78 10.30
C LYS A 147 -13.47 -6.78 9.84
N GLN A 148 -12.55 -6.32 9.02
CA GLN A 148 -11.39 -7.08 8.59
C GLN A 148 -10.29 -7.00 9.65
N ALA A 149 -9.58 -8.10 9.85
CA ALA A 149 -8.50 -8.16 10.83
C ALA A 149 -7.30 -7.30 10.39
N GLY A 150 -6.72 -6.58 11.35
CA GLY A 150 -5.53 -5.74 11.16
C GLY A 150 -5.80 -4.24 11.16
N VAL A 151 -4.71 -3.49 11.00
CA VAL A 151 -4.71 -2.04 10.85
C VAL A 151 -4.18 -1.73 9.45
N PHE A 152 -4.87 -0.83 8.75
CA PHE A 152 -4.52 -0.44 7.40
C PHE A 152 -4.03 1.01 7.39
N LEU A 153 -3.02 1.29 6.58
CA LEU A 153 -2.44 2.62 6.47
C LEU A 153 -3.13 3.43 5.37
N GLY A 154 -3.35 4.71 5.62
CA GLY A 154 -3.97 5.61 4.66
C GLY A 154 -3.92 7.07 5.10
N ALA A 155 -4.69 7.92 4.45
CA ALA A 155 -4.97 9.28 4.88
C ALA A 155 -6.21 9.82 4.15
N GLY A 156 -6.87 10.82 4.74
CA GLY A 156 -7.97 11.54 4.06
C GLY A 156 -9.13 10.64 3.64
N ASN A 157 -9.44 9.60 4.44
CA ASN A 157 -10.44 8.58 4.18
C ASN A 157 -10.18 7.70 2.95
N SER A 158 -8.91 7.60 2.53
CA SER A 158 -8.45 6.60 1.58
C SER A 158 -7.38 5.72 2.23
N THR A 159 -7.43 4.43 1.95
CA THR A 159 -6.41 3.43 2.32
C THR A 159 -5.93 2.64 1.11
N THR A 160 -6.41 2.98 -0.08
CA THR A 160 -6.03 2.32 -1.32
C THR A 160 -4.67 2.85 -1.76
N TRP A 161 -3.75 1.96 -2.12
CA TRP A 161 -2.42 2.30 -2.59
C TRP A 161 -2.21 1.78 -4.00
N ASN A 162 -1.62 2.61 -4.85
CA ASN A 162 -1.03 2.22 -6.12
C ASN A 162 0.42 1.81 -5.87
N PHE A 163 0.78 0.61 -6.32
CA PHE A 163 2.13 0.06 -6.29
C PHE A 163 2.71 0.21 -7.68
N LYS A 164 3.41 1.32 -7.90
CA LYS A 164 3.93 1.67 -9.22
C LYS A 164 5.32 1.11 -9.43
N TYR A 165 5.52 0.27 -10.44
CA TYR A 165 6.84 -0.25 -10.76
C TYR A 165 7.83 0.86 -11.13
N ASN A 166 9.04 0.76 -10.59
CA ASN A 166 10.17 1.61 -10.91
C ASN A 166 11.43 0.75 -11.09
N TRP A 167 12.19 1.06 -12.15
CA TRP A 167 13.36 0.30 -12.61
C TRP A 167 14.69 1.04 -12.42
N GLY A 168 14.65 2.29 -11.92
CA GLY A 168 15.80 3.20 -11.91
C GLY A 168 16.30 3.64 -10.53
N GLY A 169 16.09 2.85 -9.48
CA GLY A 169 16.56 3.18 -8.12
C GLY A 169 17.97 2.71 -7.80
N VAL A 170 18.57 3.32 -6.78
CA VAL A 170 19.84 2.88 -6.17
C VAL A 170 19.68 1.51 -5.50
N VAL A 171 18.47 1.20 -5.01
CA VAL A 171 18.11 -0.13 -4.46
C VAL A 171 17.68 -1.17 -5.50
N GLY A 172 17.78 -0.85 -6.80
CA GLY A 172 17.34 -1.71 -7.89
C GLY A 172 15.86 -1.53 -8.24
N GLU A 173 15.19 -2.62 -8.59
CA GLU A 173 13.77 -2.60 -8.96
C GLU A 173 12.87 -2.56 -7.72
N TYR A 174 11.86 -1.71 -7.74
CA TYR A 174 10.92 -1.58 -6.62
C TYR A 174 9.54 -1.10 -7.10
N TYR A 175 8.54 -1.21 -6.23
CA TYR A 175 7.28 -0.51 -6.36
C TYR A 175 7.29 0.73 -5.48
N LEU A 176 6.98 1.88 -6.06
CA LEU A 176 6.71 3.12 -5.36
C LEU A 176 5.27 3.12 -4.86
N LEU A 177 5.09 3.40 -3.57
CA LEU A 177 3.80 3.31 -2.87
C LEU A 177 3.13 4.67 -2.89
N ARG A 178 1.97 4.77 -3.55
CA ARG A 178 1.25 6.04 -3.69
C ARG A 178 -0.18 5.90 -3.24
N LEU A 179 -0.63 6.76 -2.34
CA LEU A 179 -2.01 6.73 -1.89
C LEU A 179 -2.94 7.09 -3.07
N ALA A 180 -3.87 6.21 -3.39
CA ALA A 180 -4.89 6.45 -4.40
C ALA A 180 -5.96 7.41 -3.86
N ASP A 181 -6.22 8.47 -4.61
CA ASP A 181 -7.08 9.56 -4.20
C ASP A 181 -8.56 9.15 -4.22
N ALA A 182 -9.25 9.20 -3.07
CA ALA A 182 -10.71 9.20 -3.05
C ALA A 182 -11.29 10.60 -2.75
N THR A 183 -10.59 11.46 -1.98
CA THR A 183 -11.08 12.77 -1.51
C THR A 183 -9.98 13.68 -0.94
N MET A 184 -8.74 13.68 -1.45
CA MET A 184 -7.70 14.66 -1.06
C MET A 184 -7.97 16.07 -1.61
N THR A 185 -9.24 16.48 -1.62
CA THR A 185 -9.70 17.84 -1.86
C THR A 185 -9.76 18.62 -0.55
N LYS A 186 -8.89 19.65 -0.46
CA LYS A 186 -8.92 20.82 0.44
C LYS A 186 -8.57 20.59 1.92
N THR A 187 -7.29 20.75 2.24
CA THR A 187 -6.87 21.45 3.46
C THR A 187 -6.43 22.89 3.12
N ALA A 188 -6.54 23.79 4.09
CA ALA A 188 -6.55 25.25 3.95
C ALA A 188 -5.23 25.93 3.47
N ARG A 189 -4.29 25.19 2.87
CA ARG A 189 -2.98 25.73 2.49
C ARG A 189 -2.34 25.06 1.27
N GLY A 190 -3.14 24.71 0.26
CA GLY A 190 -2.63 24.26 -1.02
C GLY A 190 -3.46 23.11 -1.58
N THR A 191 -4.15 23.38 -2.68
CA THR A 191 -4.78 22.36 -3.52
C THR A 191 -3.70 21.39 -4.00
N LEU A 192 -3.87 20.08 -3.78
CA LEU A 192 -3.15 19.09 -4.59
C LEU A 192 -3.56 19.35 -6.04
N ARG A 193 -2.63 19.88 -6.84
CA ARG A 193 -2.88 20.12 -8.26
C ARG A 193 -2.94 18.76 -8.94
N LYS A 194 -4.13 18.38 -9.42
CA LYS A 194 -4.26 17.33 -10.43
C LYS A 194 -3.63 17.84 -11.73
N ARG A 195 -2.35 17.54 -11.98
CA ARG A 195 -1.79 17.76 -13.32
C ARG A 195 -0.70 16.76 -13.74
N GLN A 196 -1.04 15.49 -13.70
CA GLN A 196 -0.82 14.61 -14.84
C GLN A 196 -1.86 13.50 -14.68
N ASP A 197 -2.62 13.18 -15.72
CA ASP A 197 -3.34 11.91 -15.75
C ASP A 197 -2.31 10.87 -15.32
N PHE A 198 -2.60 10.16 -14.21
CA PHE A 198 -1.73 9.10 -13.73
C PHE A 198 -1.31 8.31 -14.96
N PRO A 199 0.00 8.12 -15.24
CA PRO A 199 0.38 7.24 -16.32
C PRO A 199 -0.38 5.94 -16.09
N VAL A 200 -1.11 5.53 -17.13
CA VAL A 200 -2.02 4.39 -17.09
C VAL A 200 -1.29 3.26 -16.38
N LEU A 201 -1.90 2.71 -15.33
CA LEU A 201 -1.37 1.54 -14.64
C LEU A 201 -0.97 0.54 -15.72
N ASP A 202 0.32 0.24 -15.82
CA ASP A 202 0.77 -0.74 -16.78
C ASP A 202 0.57 -2.15 -16.19
N ASP A 203 0.86 -3.18 -16.99
CA ASP A 203 0.73 -4.58 -16.60
C ASP A 203 1.65 -5.01 -15.43
N ARG A 204 2.49 -4.09 -14.94
CA ARG A 204 3.39 -4.29 -13.81
C ARG A 204 2.93 -3.52 -12.58
N ASP A 205 1.95 -2.63 -12.69
CA ASP A 205 1.43 -1.85 -11.57
C ASP A 205 0.28 -2.59 -10.87
N TRP A 206 0.15 -2.39 -9.56
CA TRP A 206 -0.89 -3.03 -8.75
C TRP A 206 -1.66 -2.01 -7.92
N VAL A 207 -2.87 -2.38 -7.51
CA VAL A 207 -3.69 -1.62 -6.57
C VAL A 207 -4.09 -2.53 -5.42
N GLY A 208 -3.96 -2.05 -4.19
CA GLY A 208 -4.35 -2.80 -3.01
C GLY A 208 -4.22 -1.96 -1.74
N PHE A 209 -3.86 -2.60 -0.63
CA PHE A 209 -3.77 -1.95 0.68
C PHE A 209 -2.40 -2.16 1.33
N LEU A 210 -2.08 -1.30 2.28
CA LEU A 210 -0.95 -1.47 3.17
C LEU A 210 -1.45 -1.90 4.55
N LYS A 211 -1.05 -3.09 4.99
CA LYS A 211 -1.50 -3.70 6.24
C LYS A 211 -0.35 -3.86 7.23
N VAL A 212 -0.58 -3.43 8.47
CA VAL A 212 0.35 -3.61 9.60
C VAL A 212 0.37 -5.08 10.03
N VAL A 213 1.57 -5.65 10.14
CA VAL A 213 1.80 -7.04 10.58
C VAL A 213 3.00 -7.13 11.54
N GLU A 214 2.89 -8.02 12.53
CA GLU A 214 3.95 -8.33 13.50
C GLU A 214 5.01 -9.28 12.92
#